data_AF-A0A938H1Y4-F1
#
_entry.id   AF-A0A938H1Y4-F1
#
_cell.length_a   1.000
_cell.length_b   1.000
_cell.length_c   1.000
_cell.angle_alpha   90.00
_cell.angle_beta   90.00
_cell.angle_gamma   90.00
#
_symmetry.space_group_name_H-M   'P 1'
#
loop_
_entity.id
_entity.type
_entity.pdbx_description
1 polymer ?
#
loop_
_entity_poly.entity_id
_entity_poly.type
_entity_poly.pdbx_seq_one_letter_code
_entity_poly.pdbx_strand_id
1 'polypeptide(L)'
;MNETELRELLEAVQAGRVTPEDALGQLKRGPFRSTDLGFAQVDNHRRLRQGLGEVIFGESKTTEQILAIAAEAGAAGTPVLITRLQPEKSARLATEFPTGRSNAAARTFTLHAPAP
;
A
#
# COMPACT_ATOMS: atom_id res chain seq x y z
N MET A 1 -4.90 -4.46 6.76
CA MET A 1 -5.34 -5.75 7.32
C MET A 1 -5.41 -6.77 6.19
N ASN A 2 -4.85 -7.96 6.38
CA ASN A 2 -4.88 -9.08 5.45
C ASN A 2 -5.86 -10.18 5.91
N GLU A 3 -6.01 -11.26 5.14
CA GLU A 3 -6.97 -12.33 5.43
C GLU A 3 -6.70 -13.05 6.77
N THR A 4 -5.43 -13.30 7.11
CA THR A 4 -5.04 -13.95 8.37
C THR A 4 -5.42 -13.07 9.55
N GLU A 5 -5.04 -11.79 9.51
CA GLU A 5 -5.36 -10.81 10.55
C GLU A 5 -6.88 -10.63 10.72
N LEU A 6 -7.65 -10.70 9.63
CA LEU A 6 -9.11 -10.63 9.68
C LEU A 6 -9.70 -11.88 10.35
N ARG A 7 -9.19 -13.07 10.02
CA ARG A 7 -9.64 -14.34 10.64
C ARG A 7 -9.37 -14.34 12.14
N GLU A 8 -8.18 -13.92 12.55
CA GLU A 8 -7.81 -13.80 13.97
C GLU A 8 -8.74 -12.83 14.71
N LEU A 9 -9.08 -11.69 14.10
CA LEU A 9 -10.02 -10.72 14.69
C LEU A 9 -11.42 -11.33 14.85
N LEU A 10 -11.91 -12.06 13.84
CA LEU A 10 -13.23 -12.71 13.90
C LEU A 10 -13.27 -13.82 14.96
N GLU A 11 -12.21 -14.62 15.07
CA GLU A 11 -12.07 -15.64 16.13
C GLU A 11 -12.00 -15.00 17.52
N ALA A 12 -11.34 -13.85 17.66
CA ALA A 12 -11.29 -13.10 18.91
C ALA A 12 -12.67 -12.56 19.31
N VAL A 13 -13.48 -12.10 18.35
CA VAL A 13 -14.88 -11.71 18.59
C VAL A 13 -15.74 -12.91 18.98
N GLN A 14 -15.62 -14.03 18.26
CA GLN A 14 -16.36 -15.26 18.59
C GLN A 14 -16.04 -15.76 20.00
N ALA A 15 -14.77 -15.67 20.41
CA ALA A 15 -14.32 -16.05 21.75
C ALA A 15 -14.68 -15.01 22.85
N GLY A 16 -15.33 -13.91 22.51
CA GLY A 16 -15.69 -12.83 23.45
C GLY A 16 -14.49 -12.03 23.96
N ARG A 17 -13.31 -12.17 23.35
CA ARG A 17 -12.08 -11.44 23.73
C ARG A 17 -12.06 -10.01 23.21
N VAL A 18 -12.82 -9.73 22.14
CA VAL A 18 -12.99 -8.40 21.55
C VAL A 18 -14.49 -8.17 21.33
N THR A 19 -14.98 -6.99 21.69
CA THR A 19 -16.40 -6.65 21.43
C THR A 19 -16.63 -6.41 19.94
N PRO A 20 -17.84 -6.66 19.40
CA PRO A 20 -18.17 -6.30 18.03
C PRO A 20 -17.86 -4.83 17.71
N GLU A 21 -18.14 -3.90 18.63
CA GLU A 21 -17.85 -2.47 18.51
C GLU A 21 -16.34 -2.17 18.37
N ASP A 22 -15.51 -2.79 19.20
CA ASP A 22 -14.05 -2.61 19.14
C ASP A 22 -13.46 -3.19 17.85
N ALA A 23 -13.93 -4.36 17.44
CA ALA A 23 -13.55 -4.98 16.17
C ALA A 23 -13.96 -4.08 14.99
N LEU A 24 -15.15 -3.49 15.03
CA LEU A 24 -15.62 -2.54 14.03
C LEU A 24 -14.73 -1.28 13.96
N GLY A 25 -14.25 -0.80 15.11
CA GLY A 25 -13.28 0.29 15.19
C GLY A 25 -11.90 -0.05 14.62
N GLN A 26 -11.43 -1.30 14.79
CA GLN A 26 -10.19 -1.77 14.18
C GLN A 26 -10.32 -1.91 12.66
N LEU A 27 -11.46 -2.44 12.19
CA LEU A 27 -11.78 -2.54 10.77
C LEU A 27 -11.83 -1.14 10.10
N LYS A 28 -12.49 -0.17 10.74
CA LYS A 28 -12.56 1.22 10.25
C LYS A 28 -11.21 1.93 10.20
N ARG A 29 -10.28 1.58 11.11
CA ARG A 29 -8.92 2.16 11.16
C ARG A 29 -7.92 1.50 10.20
N GLY A 30 -8.21 0.27 9.75
CA GLY A 30 -7.37 -0.47 8.80
C GLY A 30 -7.96 -0.51 7.38
N PRO A 31 -8.55 -1.65 6.95
CA PRO A 31 -8.85 -1.97 5.55
C PRO A 31 -9.94 -1.11 4.88
N PHE A 32 -10.70 -0.32 5.64
CA PHE A 32 -11.78 0.53 5.10
C PHE A 32 -11.42 2.02 5.01
N ARG A 33 -10.18 2.39 5.36
CA ARG A 33 -9.73 3.78 5.26
C ARG A 33 -9.26 4.05 3.83
N SER A 34 -10.04 4.80 3.05
CA SER A 34 -9.53 5.46 1.85
C SER A 34 -8.87 6.77 2.32
N THR A 35 -7.55 6.86 2.22
CA THR A 35 -6.85 8.14 2.47
C THR A 35 -7.00 8.96 1.19
N ASP A 36 -7.84 9.99 1.24
CA ASP A 36 -7.94 10.98 0.16
C ASP A 36 -6.80 11.97 0.30
N LEU A 37 -5.89 11.95 -0.68
CA LEU A 37 -4.75 12.85 -0.75
C LEU A 37 -5.08 14.16 -1.50
N GLY A 38 -6.35 14.35 -1.92
CA GLY A 38 -6.80 15.48 -2.74
C GLY A 38 -6.50 15.32 -4.23
N PHE A 39 -5.64 14.36 -4.62
CA PHE A 39 -5.27 14.05 -6.01
C PHE A 39 -5.24 12.53 -6.30
N ALA A 40 -5.47 11.71 -5.29
CA ALA A 40 -5.57 10.26 -5.38
C ALA A 40 -6.31 9.71 -4.16
N GLN A 41 -7.12 8.68 -4.36
CA GLN A 41 -7.65 7.87 -3.27
C GLN A 41 -6.88 6.54 -3.21
N VAL A 42 -6.30 6.24 -2.06
CA VAL A 42 -5.58 4.99 -1.83
C VAL A 42 -6.58 3.91 -1.41
N ASP A 43 -6.78 2.88 -2.24
CA ASP A 43 -7.75 1.81 -1.99
C ASP A 43 -7.13 0.68 -1.14
N ASN A 44 -7.03 0.94 0.16
CA ASN A 44 -6.53 -0.03 1.15
C ASN A 44 -7.35 -1.33 1.23
N HIS A 45 -8.53 -1.42 0.59
CA HIS A 45 -9.35 -2.62 0.50
C HIS A 45 -8.85 -3.61 -0.56
N ARG A 46 -7.95 -3.18 -1.46
CA ARG A 46 -7.40 -4.03 -2.53
C ARG A 46 -6.62 -5.22 -2.00
N ARG A 47 -5.85 -5.06 -0.91
CA ARG A 47 -5.06 -6.14 -0.29
C ARG A 47 -5.93 -7.31 0.18
N LEU A 48 -7.14 -7.03 0.67
CA LEU A 48 -8.09 -8.07 1.10
C LEU A 48 -8.74 -8.79 -0.08
N ARG A 49 -8.97 -8.10 -1.21
CA ARG A 49 -9.67 -8.68 -2.38
C ARG A 49 -8.76 -9.40 -3.37
N GLN A 50 -7.49 -9.02 -3.46
CA GLN A 50 -6.63 -9.44 -4.58
C GLN A 50 -5.23 -9.91 -4.18
N GLY A 51 -4.83 -9.83 -2.90
CA GLY A 51 -3.53 -10.34 -2.42
C GLY A 51 -2.28 -9.67 -3.00
N LEU A 52 -2.43 -8.77 -3.98
CA LEU A 52 -1.34 -8.10 -4.70
C LEU A 52 -1.21 -6.65 -4.24
N GLY A 53 0.04 -6.18 -4.22
CA GLY A 53 0.44 -4.85 -3.78
C GLY A 53 -0.25 -3.68 -4.50
N GLU A 54 -0.03 -2.47 -3.99
CA GLU A 54 -0.58 -1.25 -4.59
C GLU A 54 0.15 -0.94 -5.90
N VAL A 55 -0.58 -0.54 -6.94
CA VAL A 55 0.05 -0.12 -8.22
C VAL A 55 -0.16 1.37 -8.44
N ILE A 56 0.93 2.11 -8.55
CA ILE A 56 0.92 3.56 -8.79
C ILE A 56 1.24 3.82 -10.26
N PHE A 57 0.32 4.53 -10.93
CA PHE A 57 0.54 5.02 -12.29
C PHE A 57 1.34 6.34 -12.25
N GLY A 58 2.64 6.28 -12.58
CA GLY A 58 3.57 7.41 -12.39
C GLY A 58 3.62 8.42 -13.53
N GLU A 59 3.10 8.11 -14.72
CA GLU A 59 3.26 8.94 -15.92
C GLU A 59 2.62 10.33 -15.74
N SER A 60 1.36 10.39 -15.29
CA SER A 60 0.60 11.62 -15.11
C SER A 60 0.79 12.33 -13.77
N LYS A 61 1.54 11.74 -12.83
CA LYS A 61 1.72 12.27 -11.47
C LYS A 61 3.02 13.05 -11.33
N THR A 62 3.05 14.06 -10.45
CA THR A 62 4.32 14.72 -10.09
C THR A 62 5.17 13.78 -9.23
N THR A 63 6.47 14.08 -9.12
CA THR A 63 7.38 13.30 -8.27
C THR A 63 6.88 13.28 -6.82
N GLU A 64 6.50 14.43 -6.29
CA GLU A 64 6.05 14.60 -4.91
C GLU A 64 4.78 13.80 -4.63
N GLN A 65 3.84 13.79 -5.59
CA GLN A 65 2.63 12.97 -5.50
C GLN A 65 2.96 11.48 -5.46
N ILE A 66 3.92 11.03 -6.29
CA ILE A 66 4.33 9.62 -6.31
C ILE A 66 4.98 9.24 -4.98
N LEU A 67 5.87 10.09 -4.44
CA LEU A 67 6.52 9.85 -3.13
C LEU A 67 5.49 9.74 -2.00
N ALA A 68 4.54 10.67 -1.94
CA ALA A 68 3.49 10.66 -0.92
C ALA A 68 2.60 9.41 -1.01
N ILE A 69 2.16 9.04 -2.21
CA ILE A 69 1.34 7.82 -2.40
C ILE A 69 2.18 6.58 -2.04
N ALA A 70 3.44 6.51 -2.47
CA ALA A 70 4.29 5.35 -2.23
C ALA A 70 4.60 5.15 -0.74
N ALA A 71 4.81 6.23 0.02
CA ALA A 71 5.02 6.18 1.46
C ALA A 71 3.76 5.68 2.20
N GLU A 72 2.59 6.20 1.85
CA GLU A 72 1.31 5.78 2.46
C GLU A 72 0.96 4.34 2.07
N ALA A 73 1.02 4.01 0.78
CA ALA A 73 0.66 2.69 0.26
C ALA A 73 1.65 1.60 0.69
N GLY A 74 2.94 1.94 0.85
CA GLY A 74 3.96 1.04 1.36
C GLY A 74 3.95 0.87 2.87
N ALA A 75 3.13 1.63 3.59
CA ALA A 75 3.03 1.53 5.04
C ALA A 75 2.73 0.08 5.49
N ALA A 76 3.29 -0.29 6.64
CA ALA A 76 3.25 -1.65 7.17
C ALA A 76 3.85 -2.73 6.25
N GLY A 77 4.78 -2.36 5.35
CA GLY A 77 5.52 -3.29 4.51
C GLY A 77 4.72 -3.86 3.33
N THR A 78 3.67 -3.16 2.92
CA THR A 78 2.84 -3.60 1.79
C THR A 78 3.63 -3.43 0.48
N PRO A 79 3.68 -4.44 -0.42
CA PRO A 79 4.34 -4.29 -1.72
C PRO A 79 3.70 -3.17 -2.53
N VAL A 80 4.52 -2.34 -3.20
CA VAL A 80 4.05 -1.29 -4.10
C VAL A 80 4.81 -1.37 -5.41
N LEU A 81 4.12 -1.31 -6.54
CA LEU A 81 4.70 -1.22 -7.88
C LEU A 81 4.34 0.13 -8.50
N ILE A 82 5.35 0.93 -8.80
CA ILE A 82 5.20 2.18 -9.53
C ILE A 82 5.57 1.93 -10.98
N THR A 83 4.73 2.36 -11.92
CA THR A 83 4.90 2.07 -13.36
C THR A 83 4.99 3.34 -14.19
N ARG A 84 5.56 3.20 -15.40
CA ARG A 84 5.72 4.27 -16.39
C ARG A 84 6.50 5.48 -15.88
N LEU A 85 7.54 5.21 -15.10
CA LEU A 85 8.42 6.24 -14.58
C LEU A 85 9.28 6.83 -15.69
N GLN A 86 9.54 8.13 -15.58
CA GLN A 86 10.66 8.77 -16.26
C GLN A 86 11.91 8.62 -15.39
N PRO A 87 13.13 8.62 -15.97
CA PRO A 87 14.37 8.41 -15.24
C PRO A 87 14.53 9.33 -14.02
N GLU A 88 14.12 10.59 -14.13
CA GLU A 88 14.24 11.60 -13.07
C GLU A 88 13.36 11.26 -11.87
N LYS A 89 12.13 10.79 -12.13
CA LYS A 89 11.19 10.33 -11.09
C LYS A 89 11.73 9.07 -10.39
N SER A 90 12.30 8.14 -11.15
CA SER A 90 12.89 6.90 -10.61
C SER A 90 14.11 7.20 -9.73
N ALA A 91 14.97 8.14 -10.14
CA ALA A 91 16.12 8.57 -9.33
C ALA A 91 15.68 9.15 -7.99
N ARG A 92 14.64 10.00 -7.98
CA ARG A 92 14.08 10.57 -6.75
C ARG A 92 13.48 9.51 -5.83
N LEU A 93 12.80 8.50 -6.40
CA LEU A 93 12.31 7.35 -5.65
C LEU A 93 13.44 6.52 -5.03
N ALA A 94 14.54 6.30 -5.74
CA ALA A 94 15.68 5.57 -5.23
C ALA A 94 16.37 6.29 -4.06
N THR A 95 16.38 7.63 -4.06
CA THR A 95 16.87 8.43 -2.93
C THR A 95 15.95 8.31 -1.70
N GLU A 96 14.64 8.45 -1.89
CA GLU A 96 13.67 8.46 -0.79
C GLU A 96 13.42 7.05 -0.21
N PHE A 97 13.49 6.02 -1.05
CA PHE A 97 13.27 4.63 -0.67
C PHE A 97 14.47 3.75 -1.06
N PRO A 98 15.56 3.78 -0.27
CA PRO A 98 16.81 3.07 -0.61
C PRO A 98 16.67 1.55 -0.72
N THR A 99 15.66 0.97 -0.08
CA THR A 99 15.36 -0.47 -0.12
C THR A 99 14.50 -0.88 -1.32
N GLY A 100 13.99 0.10 -2.08
CA GLY A 100 13.23 -0.12 -3.29
C GLY A 100 14.10 -0.57 -4.47
N ARG A 101 13.46 -1.19 -5.47
CA ARG A 101 14.14 -1.74 -6.64
C ARG A 101 13.69 -1.02 -7.90
N SER A 102 14.64 -0.39 -8.58
CA SER A 102 14.44 0.23 -9.91
C SER A 102 14.60 -0.80 -11.02
N ASN A 103 13.73 -0.76 -12.04
CA ASN A 103 13.91 -1.43 -13.31
C ASN A 103 13.76 -0.39 -14.44
N ALA A 104 14.90 0.06 -14.96
CA ALA A 104 14.95 1.09 -16.00
C ALA A 104 14.29 0.63 -17.31
N ALA A 105 14.49 -0.63 -17.73
CA ALA A 105 13.94 -1.16 -18.97
C ALA A 105 12.41 -1.24 -18.93
N ALA A 106 11.85 -1.70 -17.81
CA ALA A 106 10.40 -1.76 -17.61
C ALA A 106 9.79 -0.40 -17.21
N ARG A 107 10.62 0.61 -16.91
CA ARG A 107 10.21 1.90 -16.36
C ARG A 107 9.40 1.75 -15.07
N THR A 108 9.85 0.88 -14.17
CA THR A 108 9.18 0.60 -12.90
C THR A 108 10.08 0.78 -11.68
N PHE A 109 9.44 0.95 -10.52
CA PHE A 109 10.09 0.96 -9.22
C PHE A 109 9.22 0.20 -8.21
N THR A 110 9.81 -0.70 -7.43
CA THR A 110 9.08 -1.55 -6.50
C THR A 110 9.51 -1.33 -5.06
N LEU A 111 8.56 -1.11 -4.15
CA LEU A 111 8.77 -1.14 -2.70
C LEU A 111 8.34 -2.48 -2.13
N HIS A 112 9.04 -2.95 -1.09
CA HIS A 112 8.73 -4.18 -0.36
C HIS A 112 8.48 -5.37 -1.30
N ALA A 113 9.31 -5.48 -2.35
CA ALA A 113 9.17 -6.55 -3.33
C ALA A 113 9.12 -7.90 -2.59
N PRO A 114 8.14 -8.78 -2.89
CA PRO A 114 8.12 -10.11 -2.31
C PRO A 114 9.44 -10.82 -2.60
N ALA A 115 9.88 -11.66 -1.67
CA ALA A 115 11.03 -12.52 -1.88
C ALA A 115 10.82 -13.35 -3.17
N PRO A 116 11.88 -13.57 -3.97
CA PRO A 116 11.79 -14.40 -5.17
C PRO A 116 11.37 -15.84 -4.84
#